data_AF-A0A8C5ETL6-F1
#
_entry.id   AF-A0A8C5ETL6-F1
#
_cell.length_a   1.000
_cell.length_b   1.000
_cell.length_c   1.000
_cell.angle_alpha   90.00
_cell.angle_beta   90.00
_cell.angle_gamma   90.00
#
_symmetry.space_group_name_H-M   'P 1'
#
loop_
_entity.id
_entity.type
_entity.pdbx_description
1 polymer ?
#
loop_
_entity_poly.entity_id
_entity_poly.type
_entity_poly.pdbx_seq_one_letter_code
_entity_poly.pdbx_strand_id
1 'polypeptide(L)'
;MIWSSVKSDWLKQEAQMEREDSLDSCEGRCGYGTDENFSCQCNTACERFKDCCSDYAEVCKTATSCKGRCGEKYNSANKCHCNSKCSQYNNCCGDYDDLCNGGGGGSVITDAELKAISEALYVLDSNKASASELIIDPQALVHDSQTSSKDDFAPKPFFSFLDEKALFSRPTYAAFLAVLDNYNRMTGQTEVLSPQQLAEQDTFLRETMSNTELGRELFAFLYTKGVYATEEDFIYDLKMMWFGLYSRNNNKLDSSGFEHIFAGEIKGGKVSGFHNWIQFYLLEKREKLNYYSHSFNGPWITYPDVLGLQFMWDGYYKQVGSAVIGCSPEFDFAVYSLCYITRPGRHCRLSMGGKELIIQTYTWDNSSYGDGKKFIGSAFPATPRN
;
A
#
# COMPACT_ATOMS: atom_id res chain seq x y z
N MET A 1 61.97 40.58 -16.08
CA MET A 1 60.62 40.78 -15.49
C MET A 1 59.48 40.65 -16.50
N ILE A 2 59.70 40.79 -17.81
CA ILE A 2 58.60 40.73 -18.81
C ILE A 2 58.19 39.27 -19.14
N TRP A 3 59.13 38.32 -19.15
CA TRP A 3 58.86 36.92 -19.48
C TRP A 3 58.10 36.13 -18.40
N SER A 4 58.15 36.55 -17.13
CA SER A 4 57.39 35.90 -16.04
C SER A 4 55.90 36.27 -16.04
N SER A 5 55.57 37.49 -16.50
CA SER A 5 54.18 37.97 -16.57
C SER A 5 53.40 37.28 -17.69
N VAL A 6 54.01 37.12 -18.86
CA VAL A 6 53.35 36.49 -20.02
C VAL A 6 53.04 35.02 -19.75
N LYS A 7 53.91 34.30 -19.02
CA LYS A 7 53.69 32.90 -18.65
C LYS A 7 52.61 32.75 -17.58
N SER A 8 52.47 33.71 -16.66
CA SER A 8 51.39 33.69 -15.66
C SER A 8 50.03 34.05 -16.24
N ASP A 9 50.00 34.90 -17.27
CA ASP A 9 48.75 35.28 -17.94
C ASP A 9 48.24 34.17 -18.87
N TRP A 10 49.14 33.43 -19.52
CA TRP A 10 48.81 32.21 -20.28
C TRP A 10 48.23 31.10 -19.39
N LEU A 11 48.88 30.79 -18.25
CA LEU A 11 48.39 29.77 -17.32
C LEU A 11 47.05 30.15 -16.65
N LYS A 12 46.79 31.45 -16.46
CA LYS A 12 45.49 31.93 -15.97
C LYS A 12 44.40 31.81 -17.03
N GLN A 13 44.71 32.06 -18.30
CA GLN A 13 43.77 31.87 -19.42
C GLN A 13 43.45 30.39 -19.63
N GLU A 14 44.43 29.49 -19.59
CA GLU A 14 44.20 28.03 -19.64
C GLU A 14 43.32 27.55 -18.47
N ALA A 15 43.59 27.99 -17.24
CA ALA A 15 42.78 27.65 -16.06
C ALA A 15 41.42 28.37 -15.96
N GLN A 16 41.12 29.30 -16.88
CA GLN A 16 39.81 29.93 -17.04
C GLN A 16 39.01 29.21 -18.13
N MET A 17 39.68 28.81 -19.21
CA MET A 17 39.13 27.97 -20.29
C MET A 17 38.78 26.56 -19.81
N GLU A 18 39.62 25.93 -18.97
CA GLU A 18 39.32 24.65 -18.30
C GLU A 18 38.16 24.74 -17.28
N ARG A 19 37.85 25.95 -16.79
CA ARG A 19 36.75 26.19 -15.84
C ARG A 19 35.42 26.39 -16.55
N GLU A 20 35.42 26.99 -17.73
CA GLU A 20 34.25 27.12 -18.61
C GLU A 20 33.84 25.75 -19.19
N ASP A 21 34.80 24.89 -19.57
CA ASP A 21 34.52 23.52 -20.05
C ASP A 21 33.88 22.60 -19.00
N SER A 22 34.03 22.90 -17.71
CA SER A 22 33.48 22.09 -16.61
C SER A 22 31.98 22.33 -16.34
N LEU A 23 31.39 23.40 -16.91
CA LEU A 23 29.97 23.72 -16.74
C LEU A 23 29.09 23.07 -17.83
N ASP A 24 29.64 22.78 -19.01
CA ASP A 24 28.90 22.28 -20.17
C ASP A 24 28.95 20.75 -20.35
N SER A 25 28.87 20.03 -19.22
CA SER A 25 28.72 18.56 -19.19
C SER A 25 27.27 18.15 -18.92
N CYS A 26 26.87 17.01 -19.47
CA CYS A 26 25.61 16.35 -19.17
C CYS A 26 25.59 15.49 -17.90
N GLU A 27 26.70 15.38 -17.18
CA GLU A 27 26.76 14.59 -15.96
C GLU A 27 25.77 15.13 -14.90
N GLY A 28 24.78 14.30 -14.53
CA GLY A 28 23.71 14.69 -13.61
C GLY A 28 22.66 15.65 -14.19
N ARG A 29 22.73 16.02 -15.47
CA ARG A 29 21.83 16.98 -16.15
C ARG A 29 20.95 16.35 -17.25
N CYS A 30 21.06 15.04 -17.48
CA CYS A 30 20.25 14.33 -18.47
C CYS A 30 18.75 14.44 -18.16
N GLY A 31 17.93 14.81 -19.15
CA GLY A 31 16.46 14.76 -19.04
C GLY A 31 15.80 15.94 -18.34
N TYR A 32 16.55 16.91 -17.83
CA TYR A 32 16.01 18.17 -17.31
C TYR A 32 15.46 19.06 -18.44
N GLY A 33 14.61 20.03 -18.10
CA GLY A 33 14.13 21.05 -19.06
C GLY A 33 15.28 21.90 -19.65
N THR A 34 14.96 22.87 -20.49
CA THR A 34 15.97 23.84 -20.96
C THR A 34 16.48 24.68 -19.80
N ASP A 35 17.80 24.80 -19.66
CA ASP A 35 18.44 25.62 -18.62
C ASP A 35 19.31 26.69 -19.27
N GLU A 36 18.97 27.96 -19.04
CA GLU A 36 19.63 29.13 -19.63
C GLU A 36 20.98 29.45 -18.99
N ASN A 37 21.33 28.79 -17.87
CA ASN A 37 22.62 28.98 -17.20
C ASN A 37 23.77 28.22 -17.87
N PHE A 38 23.49 27.41 -18.89
CA PHE A 38 24.45 26.56 -19.58
C PHE A 38 24.45 26.84 -21.08
N SER A 39 25.60 26.70 -21.72
CA SER A 39 25.73 26.98 -23.16
C SER A 39 25.16 25.84 -24.03
N CYS A 40 24.92 24.69 -23.42
CA CYS A 40 24.40 23.49 -24.05
C CYS A 40 23.34 22.78 -23.20
N GLN A 41 22.54 21.95 -23.87
CA GLN A 41 21.38 21.27 -23.32
C GLN A 41 21.58 19.74 -23.27
N CYS A 42 20.99 19.10 -22.25
CA CYS A 42 21.09 17.65 -22.01
C CYS A 42 19.74 16.95 -22.08
N ASN A 43 18.84 17.50 -22.88
CA ASN A 43 17.47 17.01 -23.04
C ASN A 43 17.24 16.46 -24.46
N THR A 44 16.18 15.68 -24.63
CA THR A 44 15.89 15.03 -25.93
C THR A 44 15.61 16.01 -27.07
N ALA A 45 15.30 17.28 -26.77
CA ALA A 45 15.06 18.30 -27.79
C ALA A 45 16.37 18.89 -28.33
N CYS A 46 17.51 18.70 -27.64
CA CYS A 46 18.76 19.35 -28.02
C CYS A 46 19.26 18.93 -29.41
N GLU A 47 18.94 17.72 -29.85
CA GLU A 47 19.33 17.23 -31.18
C GLU A 47 18.57 17.95 -32.30
N ARG A 48 17.33 18.33 -32.00
CA ARG A 48 16.49 19.12 -32.92
C ARG A 48 16.98 20.56 -33.00
N PHE A 49 17.38 21.14 -31.89
CA PHE A 49 17.85 22.53 -31.80
C PHE A 49 19.36 22.68 -32.04
N LYS A 50 20.09 21.56 -32.12
CA LYS A 50 21.54 21.47 -32.33
C LYS A 50 22.36 22.18 -31.24
N ASP A 51 21.88 22.12 -30.02
CA ASP A 51 22.48 22.72 -28.83
C ASP A 51 22.85 21.66 -27.77
N CYS A 52 23.02 20.39 -28.17
CA CYS A 52 23.45 19.34 -27.23
C CYS A 52 24.86 19.59 -26.70
N CYS A 53 25.08 19.28 -25.42
CA CYS A 53 26.44 19.22 -24.88
C CYS A 53 27.24 18.14 -25.62
N SER A 54 28.56 18.33 -25.70
CA SER A 54 29.47 17.46 -26.45
C SER A 54 29.44 16.01 -25.96
N ASP A 55 29.19 15.81 -24.66
CA ASP A 55 29.12 14.52 -23.98
C ASP A 55 27.70 13.92 -23.92
N TYR A 56 26.67 14.59 -24.46
CA TYR A 56 25.26 14.18 -24.37
C TYR A 56 25.03 12.74 -24.86
N ALA A 57 25.66 12.36 -25.97
CA ALA A 57 25.48 11.03 -26.54
C ALA A 57 26.08 9.94 -25.64
N GLU A 58 27.21 10.22 -25.00
CA GLU A 58 27.88 9.26 -24.12
C GLU A 58 27.19 9.20 -22.77
N VAL A 59 26.93 10.35 -22.15
CA VAL A 59 26.40 10.44 -20.79
C VAL A 59 24.90 10.12 -20.74
N CYS A 60 24.09 10.62 -21.67
CA CYS A 60 22.63 10.49 -21.58
C CYS A 60 22.05 9.33 -22.40
N LYS A 61 22.69 8.90 -23.50
CA LYS A 61 22.17 7.78 -24.30
C LYS A 61 22.70 6.41 -23.87
N THR A 62 23.86 6.37 -23.21
CA THR A 62 24.43 5.10 -22.71
C THR A 62 24.17 4.85 -21.23
N ALA A 63 23.56 5.81 -20.53
CA ALA A 63 23.23 5.70 -19.12
C ALA A 63 22.44 4.42 -18.79
N THR A 64 22.96 3.65 -17.85
CA THR A 64 22.29 2.49 -17.23
C THR A 64 21.61 2.84 -15.92
N SER A 65 21.58 4.14 -15.56
CA SER A 65 21.03 4.68 -14.33
C SER A 65 19.85 5.61 -14.60
N CYS A 66 18.95 5.70 -13.61
CA CYS A 66 17.79 6.56 -13.59
C CYS A 66 17.99 7.93 -12.95
N LYS A 67 19.19 8.26 -12.48
CA LYS A 67 19.49 9.57 -11.91
C LYS A 67 19.23 10.69 -12.94
N GLY A 68 18.25 11.55 -12.66
CA GLY A 68 17.82 12.64 -13.56
C GLY A 68 16.89 12.20 -14.72
N ARG A 69 16.65 10.91 -14.91
CA ARG A 69 15.91 10.36 -16.07
C ARG A 69 14.48 9.91 -15.75
N CYS A 70 14.01 10.17 -14.54
CA CYS A 70 12.68 9.74 -14.10
C CYS A 70 11.56 10.38 -14.93
N GLY A 71 10.65 9.55 -15.45
CA GLY A 71 9.58 10.01 -16.32
C GLY A 71 10.02 10.26 -17.78
N GLU A 72 11.18 9.77 -18.19
CA GLU A 72 11.65 9.92 -19.57
C GLU A 72 10.66 9.39 -20.61
N LYS A 73 10.66 9.97 -21.82
CA LYS A 73 9.94 9.38 -22.95
C LYS A 73 10.70 8.15 -23.45
N TYR A 74 9.97 7.19 -23.99
CA TYR A 74 10.57 6.01 -24.61
C TYR A 74 11.53 6.41 -25.74
N ASN A 75 12.75 5.87 -25.71
CA ASN A 75 13.77 6.06 -26.72
C ASN A 75 14.49 4.73 -26.99
N SER A 76 14.32 4.17 -28.18
CA SER A 76 14.91 2.88 -28.56
C SER A 76 16.44 2.84 -28.55
N ALA A 77 17.12 3.99 -28.44
CA ALA A 77 18.57 4.06 -28.30
C ALA A 77 19.07 3.81 -26.87
N ASN A 78 18.21 3.91 -25.85
CA ASN A 78 18.59 3.70 -24.46
C ASN A 78 18.72 2.20 -24.15
N LYS A 79 19.74 1.81 -23.38
CA LYS A 79 19.91 0.43 -22.91
C LYS A 79 18.86 0.00 -21.88
N CYS A 80 18.28 0.97 -21.17
CA CYS A 80 17.24 0.78 -20.17
C CYS A 80 16.43 2.07 -19.99
N HIS A 81 15.26 1.94 -19.38
CA HIS A 81 14.26 2.99 -19.29
C HIS A 81 13.87 3.37 -17.86
N CYS A 82 13.56 4.65 -17.69
CA CYS A 82 13.21 5.24 -16.39
C CYS A 82 11.79 5.83 -16.39
N ASN A 83 10.88 5.17 -17.11
CA ASN A 83 9.49 5.59 -17.27
C ASN A 83 8.52 4.61 -16.62
N SER A 84 7.31 5.07 -16.33
CA SER A 84 6.29 4.28 -15.62
C SER A 84 5.85 2.98 -16.30
N LYS A 85 6.23 2.77 -17.56
CA LYS A 85 5.92 1.56 -18.32
C LYS A 85 7.10 0.59 -18.40
N CYS A 86 8.28 0.95 -17.90
CA CYS A 86 9.47 0.12 -18.09
C CYS A 86 9.32 -1.28 -17.46
N SER A 87 8.59 -1.40 -16.35
CA SER A 87 8.34 -2.68 -15.67
C SER A 87 7.44 -3.59 -16.50
N GLN A 88 6.50 -3.02 -17.26
CA GLN A 88 5.63 -3.76 -18.17
C GLN A 88 6.42 -4.37 -19.34
N TYR A 89 7.43 -3.66 -19.84
CA TYR A 89 8.27 -4.09 -20.97
C TYR A 89 9.59 -4.74 -20.54
N ASN A 90 9.77 -4.95 -19.23
CA ASN A 90 10.95 -5.53 -18.61
C ASN A 90 12.27 -4.88 -19.09
N ASN A 91 12.26 -3.56 -19.19
CA ASN A 91 13.40 -2.78 -19.69
C ASN A 91 13.78 -1.62 -18.76
N CYS A 92 13.42 -1.69 -17.47
CA CYS A 92 13.83 -0.70 -16.48
C CYS A 92 15.35 -0.65 -16.29
N CYS A 93 15.88 0.52 -15.95
CA CYS A 93 17.23 0.58 -15.39
C CYS A 93 17.27 -0.08 -14.00
N GLY A 94 18.43 -0.60 -13.61
CA GLY A 94 18.57 -1.38 -12.38
C GLY A 94 18.26 -0.60 -11.10
N ASP A 95 18.36 0.73 -11.16
CA ASP A 95 18.10 1.68 -10.07
C ASP A 95 16.76 2.43 -10.24
N TYR A 96 15.88 1.97 -11.15
CA TYR A 96 14.60 2.62 -11.41
C TYR A 96 13.70 2.68 -10.18
N ASP A 97 13.61 1.57 -9.44
CA ASP A 97 12.76 1.49 -8.26
C ASP A 97 13.26 2.41 -7.13
N ASP A 98 14.58 2.55 -7.01
CA ASP A 98 15.22 3.36 -5.96
C ASP A 98 15.12 4.87 -6.25
N LEU A 99 15.27 5.28 -7.52
CA LEU A 99 15.41 6.70 -7.89
C LEU A 99 14.13 7.34 -8.44
N CYS A 100 13.31 6.60 -9.16
CA CYS A 100 12.17 7.16 -9.89
C CYS A 100 10.81 6.80 -9.33
N ASN A 101 10.79 5.83 -8.42
CA ASN A 101 9.57 5.35 -7.79
C ASN A 101 9.34 5.94 -6.39
N GLY A 102 10.29 6.76 -5.89
CA GLY A 102 10.24 7.48 -4.62
C GLY A 102 10.05 8.99 -4.80
N GLY A 103 8.96 9.41 -5.43
CA GLY A 103 8.64 10.83 -5.60
C GLY A 103 8.37 11.53 -4.26
N GLY A 104 9.35 12.27 -3.76
CA GLY A 104 9.18 13.35 -2.77
C GLY A 104 9.82 13.13 -1.40
N GLY A 105 11.09 13.55 -1.25
CA GLY A 105 11.59 14.28 -0.06
C GLY A 105 11.27 13.78 1.36
N GLY A 106 11.10 12.49 1.60
CA GLY A 106 11.00 11.87 2.93
C GLY A 106 11.78 10.55 2.92
N SER A 107 12.47 10.21 4.00
CA SER A 107 13.36 9.04 4.06
C SER A 107 12.67 7.79 3.51
N VAL A 108 13.21 7.17 2.47
CA VAL A 108 12.65 5.96 1.84
C VAL A 108 12.57 4.86 2.90
N ILE A 109 11.36 4.53 3.34
CA ILE A 109 11.11 3.42 4.27
C ILE A 109 11.48 2.13 3.55
N THR A 110 12.51 1.45 4.03
CA THR A 110 13.08 0.23 3.42
C THR A 110 12.24 -1.01 3.76
N ASP A 111 12.38 -2.08 2.96
CA ASP A 111 11.70 -3.35 3.25
C ASP A 111 12.15 -3.98 4.58
N ALA A 112 13.42 -3.76 4.98
CA ALA A 112 13.92 -4.21 6.27
C ALA A 112 13.22 -3.48 7.43
N GLU A 113 12.96 -2.18 7.27
CA GLU A 113 12.22 -1.39 8.25
C GLU A 113 10.74 -1.78 8.29
N LEU A 114 10.12 -2.07 7.14
CA LEU A 114 8.75 -2.59 7.09
C LEU A 114 8.61 -3.93 7.83
N LYS A 115 9.57 -4.84 7.65
CA LYS A 115 9.60 -6.10 8.40
C LYS A 115 9.83 -5.89 9.90
N ALA A 116 10.68 -4.94 10.27
CA ALA A 116 10.94 -4.64 11.68
C ALA A 116 9.72 -4.03 12.38
N ILE A 117 9.08 -3.02 11.78
CA ILE A 117 7.89 -2.40 12.35
C ILE A 117 6.72 -3.39 12.41
N SER A 118 6.52 -4.25 11.40
CA SER A 118 5.43 -5.22 11.43
C SER A 118 5.57 -6.27 12.54
N GLU A 119 6.81 -6.69 12.86
CA GLU A 119 7.05 -7.54 14.03
C GLU A 119 6.76 -6.82 15.34
N ALA A 120 7.13 -5.54 15.45
CA ALA A 120 6.79 -4.73 16.61
C ALA A 120 5.27 -4.63 16.78
N LEU A 121 4.52 -4.33 15.70
CA LEU A 121 3.06 -4.29 15.73
C LEU A 121 2.45 -5.66 16.11
N TYR A 122 3.01 -6.77 15.60
CA TYR A 122 2.56 -8.12 15.95
C TYR A 122 2.73 -8.45 17.44
N VAL A 123 3.86 -8.04 18.04
CA VAL A 123 4.13 -8.19 19.47
C VAL A 123 3.18 -7.31 20.29
N LEU A 124 2.96 -6.07 19.85
CA LEU A 124 2.10 -5.07 20.49
C LEU A 124 0.60 -5.30 20.29
N ASP A 125 0.20 -6.27 19.47
CA ASP A 125 -1.19 -6.67 19.33
C ASP A 125 -1.65 -7.42 20.59
N SER A 126 -1.88 -6.67 21.67
CA SER A 126 -2.33 -7.19 22.96
C SER A 126 -3.79 -7.62 22.96
N ASN A 127 -4.57 -7.11 21.99
CA ASN A 127 -5.99 -7.39 21.85
C ASN A 127 -6.28 -8.53 20.86
N LYS A 128 -5.29 -9.22 20.29
CA LYS A 128 -5.54 -10.44 19.51
C LYS A 128 -6.27 -11.51 20.31
N ALA A 129 -6.95 -12.40 19.61
CA ALA A 129 -7.55 -13.57 20.21
C ALA A 129 -6.47 -14.57 20.63
N SER A 130 -6.58 -15.10 21.85
CA SER A 130 -5.79 -16.27 22.26
C SER A 130 -6.39 -17.56 21.72
N ALA A 131 -5.60 -18.64 21.73
CA ALA A 131 -6.07 -19.97 21.32
C ALA A 131 -7.20 -20.54 22.21
N SER A 132 -7.44 -19.95 23.39
CA SER A 132 -8.60 -20.27 24.24
C SER A 132 -9.83 -19.43 23.95
N GLU A 133 -9.66 -18.25 23.33
CA GLU A 133 -10.75 -17.32 23.02
C GLU A 133 -11.30 -17.52 21.61
N LEU A 134 -10.55 -18.14 20.71
CA LEU A 134 -10.95 -18.43 19.33
C LEU A 134 -10.50 -19.86 18.97
N ILE A 135 -11.41 -20.66 18.42
CA ILE A 135 -11.11 -21.98 17.90
C ILE A 135 -11.75 -22.12 16.52
N ILE A 136 -10.93 -22.38 15.51
CA ILE A 136 -11.38 -22.61 14.13
C ILE A 136 -11.32 -24.10 13.76
N ASP A 137 -12.18 -24.53 12.84
CA ASP A 137 -12.15 -25.81 12.15
C ASP A 137 -11.94 -25.57 10.64
N PRO A 138 -10.67 -25.54 10.17
CA PRO A 138 -10.35 -25.26 8.77
C PRO A 138 -10.82 -26.33 7.78
N GLN A 139 -11.15 -27.53 8.27
CA GLN A 139 -11.67 -28.63 7.46
C GLN A 139 -10.80 -28.98 6.24
N ALA A 140 -11.20 -28.61 5.02
CA ALA A 140 -10.56 -29.07 3.79
C ALA A 140 -9.66 -27.99 3.15
N LEU A 141 -8.40 -28.36 2.95
CA LEU A 141 -7.47 -27.67 2.04
C LEU A 141 -7.74 -28.15 0.60
N VAL A 142 -8.01 -27.22 -0.32
CA VAL A 142 -8.21 -27.50 -1.74
C VAL A 142 -7.09 -26.90 -2.58
N HIS A 143 -6.82 -27.50 -3.75
CA HIS A 143 -5.89 -26.94 -4.73
C HIS A 143 -6.53 -25.76 -5.47
N ASP A 144 -5.74 -24.80 -5.93
CA ASP A 144 -6.24 -23.59 -6.59
C ASP A 144 -7.17 -23.84 -7.77
N SER A 145 -6.90 -24.92 -8.51
CA SER A 145 -7.72 -25.36 -9.65
C SER A 145 -9.17 -25.72 -9.25
N GLN A 146 -9.43 -25.98 -7.97
CA GLN A 146 -10.75 -26.32 -7.44
C GLN A 146 -11.47 -25.12 -6.80
N THR A 147 -10.80 -23.99 -6.59
CA THR A 147 -11.38 -22.81 -5.91
C THR A 147 -12.60 -22.24 -6.62
N SER A 148 -12.81 -22.52 -7.91
CA SER A 148 -13.97 -22.07 -8.68
C SER A 148 -15.11 -23.09 -8.77
N SER A 149 -14.92 -24.31 -8.24
CA SER A 149 -15.88 -25.44 -8.34
C SER A 149 -17.20 -25.15 -7.63
N LYS A 150 -17.16 -24.37 -6.55
CA LYS A 150 -18.29 -24.15 -5.62
C LYS A 150 -18.78 -25.45 -4.96
N ASP A 151 -17.93 -26.46 -4.88
CA ASP A 151 -18.19 -27.63 -4.08
C ASP A 151 -17.95 -27.29 -2.61
N ASP A 152 -18.89 -27.68 -1.76
CA ASP A 152 -18.76 -27.52 -0.31
C ASP A 152 -17.98 -28.71 0.25
N PHE A 153 -16.74 -28.44 0.68
CA PHE A 153 -15.86 -29.42 1.32
C PHE A 153 -15.77 -29.20 2.84
N ALA A 154 -16.61 -28.34 3.41
CA ALA A 154 -16.58 -27.93 4.79
C ALA A 154 -17.99 -28.04 5.41
N PRO A 155 -18.47 -29.26 5.71
CA PRO A 155 -19.82 -29.49 6.21
C PRO A 155 -20.10 -28.94 7.63
N LYS A 156 -19.10 -28.38 8.32
CA LYS A 156 -19.21 -27.77 9.64
C LYS A 156 -18.90 -26.27 9.60
N PRO A 157 -19.32 -25.48 10.60
CA PRO A 157 -18.89 -24.09 10.72
C PRO A 157 -17.37 -23.96 10.80
N PHE A 158 -16.81 -22.91 10.19
CA PHE A 158 -15.40 -22.57 10.30
C PHE A 158 -15.04 -22.13 11.72
N PHE A 159 -15.91 -21.35 12.38
CA PHE A 159 -15.72 -20.93 13.76
C PHE A 159 -16.40 -21.90 14.73
N SER A 160 -15.61 -22.81 15.31
CA SER A 160 -16.12 -23.78 16.29
C SER A 160 -16.37 -23.16 17.67
N PHE A 161 -15.63 -22.11 18.04
CA PHE A 161 -15.82 -21.36 19.28
C PHE A 161 -15.26 -19.94 19.18
N LEU A 162 -15.95 -18.99 19.82
CA LEU A 162 -15.45 -17.65 20.10
C LEU A 162 -15.93 -17.20 21.48
N ASP A 163 -15.02 -16.71 22.33
CA ASP A 163 -15.38 -16.02 23.56
C ASP A 163 -15.77 -14.57 23.25
N GLU A 164 -17.00 -14.39 22.77
CA GLU A 164 -17.55 -13.07 22.43
C GLU A 164 -17.54 -12.12 23.62
N LYS A 165 -17.77 -12.62 24.83
CA LYS A 165 -17.81 -11.77 26.02
C LYS A 165 -16.43 -11.20 26.32
N ALA A 166 -15.39 -12.03 26.22
CA ALA A 166 -14.02 -11.58 26.41
C ALA A 166 -13.57 -10.63 25.30
N LEU A 167 -13.78 -10.99 24.03
CA LEU A 167 -13.26 -10.20 22.90
C LEU A 167 -14.08 -8.93 22.63
N PHE A 168 -15.41 -9.02 22.54
CA PHE A 168 -16.24 -7.88 22.13
C PHE A 168 -16.45 -6.85 23.24
N SER A 169 -16.02 -7.15 24.46
CA SER A 169 -15.95 -6.14 25.53
C SER A 169 -14.70 -5.28 25.47
N ARG A 170 -13.67 -5.67 24.68
CA ARG A 170 -12.46 -4.86 24.48
C ARG A 170 -12.83 -3.59 23.70
N PRO A 171 -12.33 -2.40 24.08
CA PRO A 171 -12.72 -1.14 23.45
C PRO A 171 -12.57 -1.11 21.93
N THR A 172 -11.49 -1.69 21.39
CA THR A 172 -11.24 -1.70 19.94
C THR A 172 -12.20 -2.60 19.18
N TYR A 173 -12.59 -3.75 19.72
CA TYR A 173 -13.62 -4.62 19.15
C TYR A 173 -14.99 -3.95 19.23
N ALA A 174 -15.36 -3.37 20.37
CA ALA A 174 -16.64 -2.69 20.52
C ALA A 174 -16.78 -1.52 19.53
N ALA A 175 -15.72 -0.70 19.38
CA ALA A 175 -15.71 0.39 18.40
C ALA A 175 -15.76 -0.13 16.96
N PHE A 176 -15.02 -1.20 16.63
CA PHE A 176 -15.08 -1.82 15.31
C PHE A 176 -16.49 -2.30 14.97
N LEU A 177 -17.16 -2.99 15.91
CA LEU A 177 -18.51 -3.50 15.71
C LEU A 177 -19.54 -2.38 15.48
N ALA A 178 -19.39 -1.25 16.18
CA ALA A 178 -20.24 -0.06 16.02
C ALA A 178 -19.97 0.72 14.73
N VAL A 179 -18.83 0.51 14.07
CA VAL A 179 -18.59 1.03 12.72
C VAL A 179 -19.12 0.05 11.68
N LEU A 180 -18.95 -1.25 11.91
CA LEU A 180 -19.33 -2.32 11.00
C LEU A 180 -20.86 -2.44 10.81
N ASP A 181 -21.65 -2.21 11.87
CA ASP A 181 -23.12 -2.31 11.83
C ASP A 181 -23.80 -1.21 11.02
N ASN A 182 -23.07 -0.14 10.67
CA ASN A 182 -23.56 0.96 9.84
C ASN A 182 -23.73 0.63 8.37
N TYR A 183 -23.00 -0.38 7.88
CA TYR A 183 -22.89 -0.62 6.44
C TYR A 183 -23.95 -1.59 5.90
N ASN A 184 -24.48 -1.25 4.73
CA ASN A 184 -25.35 -2.12 3.95
C ASN A 184 -24.56 -2.74 2.80
N ARG A 185 -24.48 -4.07 2.75
CA ARG A 185 -23.72 -4.82 1.73
C ARG A 185 -24.07 -4.53 0.26
N MET A 186 -25.25 -3.95 -0.02
CA MET A 186 -25.72 -3.69 -1.38
C MET A 186 -25.28 -2.31 -1.85
N THR A 187 -24.32 -2.26 -2.77
CA THR A 187 -23.82 -1.01 -3.39
C THR A 187 -24.89 -0.30 -4.23
N GLY A 188 -24.71 1.01 -4.49
CA GLY A 188 -25.56 1.79 -5.40
C GLY A 188 -26.67 2.62 -4.74
N GLN A 189 -26.68 2.75 -3.41
CA GLN A 189 -27.46 3.77 -2.70
C GLN A 189 -26.51 4.82 -2.10
N THR A 190 -26.87 6.10 -2.25
CA THR A 190 -26.05 7.17 -1.68
C THR A 190 -26.10 7.07 -0.16
N GLU A 191 -24.94 6.96 0.47
CA GLU A 191 -24.82 6.95 1.93
C GLU A 191 -24.74 8.38 2.44
N VAL A 192 -25.64 8.75 3.36
CA VAL A 192 -25.54 10.00 4.11
C VAL A 192 -25.17 9.62 5.53
N LEU A 193 -23.92 9.88 5.90
CA LEU A 193 -23.41 9.57 7.24
C LEU A 193 -24.13 10.44 8.28
N SER A 194 -24.75 9.78 9.25
CA SER A 194 -25.35 10.47 10.39
C SER A 194 -24.27 11.00 11.35
N PRO A 195 -24.58 11.99 12.22
CA PRO A 195 -23.65 12.43 13.25
C PRO A 195 -23.17 11.32 14.17
N GLN A 196 -24.02 10.31 14.43
CA GLN A 196 -23.66 9.13 15.21
C GLN A 196 -22.59 8.30 14.48
N GLN A 197 -22.78 8.06 13.17
CA GLN A 197 -21.84 7.28 12.36
C GLN A 197 -20.46 7.95 12.27
N LEU A 198 -20.44 9.28 12.17
CA LEU A 198 -19.19 10.04 12.21
C LEU A 198 -18.49 9.92 13.58
N ALA A 199 -19.26 9.95 14.68
CA ALA A 199 -18.72 9.76 16.03
C ALA A 199 -18.22 8.33 16.27
N GLU A 200 -18.84 7.32 15.67
CA GLU A 200 -18.39 5.93 15.72
C GLU A 200 -17.05 5.75 14.98
N GLN A 201 -16.88 6.39 13.81
CA GLN A 201 -15.59 6.42 13.10
C GLN A 201 -14.49 7.09 13.92
N ASP A 202 -14.78 8.24 14.55
CA ASP A 202 -13.84 8.94 15.42
C ASP A 202 -13.48 8.11 16.65
N THR A 203 -14.46 7.43 17.23
CA THR A 203 -14.24 6.50 18.35
C THR A 203 -13.35 5.36 17.92
N PHE A 204 -13.61 4.73 16.78
CA PHE A 204 -12.79 3.64 16.27
C PHE A 204 -11.33 4.05 16.04
N LEU A 205 -11.07 5.18 15.38
CA LEU A 205 -9.71 5.68 15.17
C LEU A 205 -9.00 5.95 16.49
N ARG A 206 -9.67 6.58 17.45
CA ARG A 206 -9.10 6.86 18.77
C ARG A 206 -8.80 5.58 19.55
N GLU A 207 -9.76 4.65 19.62
CA GLU A 207 -9.57 3.41 20.37
C GLU A 207 -8.46 2.55 19.74
N THR A 208 -8.39 2.49 18.41
CA THR A 208 -7.39 1.66 17.72
C THR A 208 -6.02 2.31 17.62
N MET A 209 -5.93 3.58 17.22
CA MET A 209 -4.65 4.22 16.87
C MET A 209 -4.04 5.02 18.02
N SER A 210 -4.84 5.71 18.83
CA SER A 210 -4.33 6.56 19.91
C SER A 210 -4.25 5.82 21.26
N ASN A 211 -5.23 4.96 21.56
CA ASN A 211 -5.30 4.29 22.87
C ASN A 211 -4.46 3.02 22.97
N THR A 212 -4.16 2.33 21.86
CA THR A 212 -3.32 1.12 21.88
C THR A 212 -1.83 1.44 21.76
N GLU A 213 -0.98 0.59 22.32
CA GLU A 213 0.47 0.69 22.10
C GLU A 213 0.85 0.46 20.63
N LEU A 214 0.17 -0.47 19.97
CA LEU A 214 0.33 -0.79 18.55
C LEU A 214 0.10 0.44 17.66
N GLY A 215 -1.01 1.13 17.85
CA GLY A 215 -1.36 2.33 17.08
C GLY A 215 -0.36 3.47 17.28
N ARG A 216 0.05 3.70 18.53
CA ARG A 216 1.06 4.71 18.86
C ARG A 216 2.43 4.37 18.28
N GLU A 217 2.80 3.10 18.22
CA GLU A 217 4.06 2.64 17.60
C GLU A 217 4.06 2.87 16.09
N LEU A 218 2.92 2.58 15.41
CA LEU A 218 2.78 2.91 13.99
C LEU A 218 2.94 4.41 13.74
N PHE A 219 2.26 5.24 14.54
CA PHE A 219 2.39 6.69 14.42
C PHE A 219 3.83 7.15 14.68
N ALA A 220 4.47 6.67 15.76
CA ALA A 220 5.84 7.01 16.10
C ALA A 220 6.82 6.65 14.96
N PHE A 221 6.67 5.46 14.37
CA PHE A 221 7.44 5.06 13.20
C PHE A 221 7.26 6.03 12.04
N LEU A 222 6.02 6.32 11.64
CA LEU A 222 5.74 7.21 10.49
C LEU A 222 6.16 8.67 10.77
N TYR A 223 6.06 9.12 12.02
CA TYR A 223 6.57 10.41 12.48
C TYR A 223 8.09 10.50 12.34
N THR A 224 8.84 9.50 12.83
CA THR A 224 10.32 9.48 12.71
C THR A 224 10.80 9.42 11.26
N LYS A 225 9.97 8.89 10.36
CA LYS A 225 10.21 8.85 8.91
C LYS A 225 9.82 10.14 8.19
N GLY A 226 9.26 11.11 8.90
CA GLY A 226 8.81 12.38 8.34
C GLY A 226 7.57 12.25 7.46
N VAL A 227 6.80 11.16 7.58
CA VAL A 227 5.57 10.95 6.81
C VAL A 227 4.43 11.82 7.38
N TYR A 228 4.36 11.95 8.70
CA TYR A 228 3.41 12.82 9.41
C TYR A 228 4.13 13.73 10.39
N ALA A 229 3.67 14.98 10.50
CA ALA A 229 4.25 15.95 11.44
C ALA A 229 3.62 15.88 12.83
N THR A 230 2.34 15.49 12.92
CA THR A 230 1.60 15.37 14.18
C THR A 230 0.68 14.16 14.19
N GLU A 231 0.21 13.75 15.37
CA GLU A 231 -0.75 12.65 15.50
C GLU A 231 -2.10 13.06 14.90
N GLU A 232 -2.48 14.33 15.02
CA GLU A 232 -3.69 14.86 14.43
C GLU A 232 -3.69 14.72 12.90
N ASP A 233 -2.56 15.01 12.23
CA ASP A 233 -2.41 14.82 10.79
C ASP A 233 -2.55 13.35 10.39
N PHE A 234 -1.93 12.45 11.16
CA PHE A 234 -2.01 11.00 10.95
C PHE A 234 -3.45 10.48 11.10
N ILE A 235 -4.12 10.83 12.19
CA ILE A 235 -5.50 10.40 12.46
C ILE A 235 -6.47 11.00 11.42
N TYR A 236 -6.30 12.26 11.05
CA TYR A 236 -7.10 12.87 9.99
C TYR A 236 -6.91 12.17 8.64
N ASP A 237 -5.66 11.85 8.30
CA ASP A 237 -5.36 11.14 7.05
C ASP A 237 -5.97 9.75 7.04
N LEU A 238 -5.87 9.01 8.14
CA LEU A 238 -6.53 7.71 8.30
C LEU A 238 -8.05 7.83 8.18
N LYS A 239 -8.65 8.86 8.79
CA LYS A 239 -10.09 9.10 8.69
C LYS A 239 -10.51 9.26 7.23
N MET A 240 -9.82 10.13 6.50
CA MET A 240 -10.14 10.38 5.10
C MET A 240 -9.81 9.17 4.21
N MET A 241 -8.68 8.52 4.43
CA MET A 241 -8.22 7.35 3.68
C MET A 241 -9.22 6.19 3.75
N TRP A 242 -9.74 5.89 4.94
CA TRP A 242 -10.57 4.72 5.20
C TRP A 242 -12.07 4.99 5.13
N PHE A 243 -12.53 6.13 5.64
CA PHE A 243 -13.96 6.45 5.76
C PHE A 243 -14.44 7.50 4.78
N GLY A 244 -13.53 8.16 4.06
CA GLY A 244 -13.89 9.09 3.01
C GLY A 244 -14.70 8.37 1.92
N LEU A 245 -15.91 8.85 1.67
CA LEU A 245 -16.81 8.26 0.70
C LEU A 245 -16.31 8.52 -0.73
N TYR A 246 -16.36 7.49 -1.57
CA TYR A 246 -16.13 7.57 -3.00
C TYR A 246 -17.13 6.73 -3.77
N SER A 247 -17.26 6.99 -5.07
CA SER A 247 -18.28 6.35 -5.91
C SER A 247 -17.76 5.13 -6.64
N ARG A 248 -18.20 3.92 -6.29
CA ARG A 248 -17.82 2.70 -7.02
C ARG A 248 -18.72 2.35 -8.20
N ASN A 249 -19.91 2.94 -8.26
CA ASN A 249 -20.89 2.73 -9.31
C ASN A 249 -21.79 3.98 -9.51
N ASN A 250 -22.14 4.30 -10.75
CA ASN A 250 -23.13 5.33 -11.11
C ASN A 250 -22.97 6.73 -10.46
N ASN A 251 -21.73 7.17 -10.16
CA ASN A 251 -21.44 8.48 -9.54
C ASN A 251 -22.12 8.73 -8.18
N LYS A 252 -22.53 7.68 -7.46
CA LYS A 252 -23.07 7.81 -6.10
C LYS A 252 -21.95 7.59 -5.10
N LEU A 253 -21.79 8.50 -4.14
CA LEU A 253 -20.90 8.28 -2.99
C LEU A 253 -21.51 7.17 -2.13
N ASP A 254 -21.07 5.94 -2.38
CA ASP A 254 -21.72 4.71 -1.92
C ASP A 254 -20.74 3.68 -1.37
N SER A 255 -19.47 4.06 -1.20
CA SER A 255 -18.45 3.16 -0.72
C SER A 255 -17.33 3.88 0.03
N SER A 256 -16.70 3.17 0.95
CA SER A 256 -15.47 3.58 1.63
C SER A 256 -14.44 2.45 1.64
N GLY A 257 -13.19 2.77 1.96
CA GLY A 257 -12.14 1.75 2.13
C GLY A 257 -12.49 0.77 3.23
N PHE A 258 -13.02 1.27 4.35
CA PHE A 258 -13.45 0.44 5.47
C PHE A 258 -14.56 -0.52 5.07
N GLU A 259 -15.62 -0.01 4.43
CA GLU A 259 -16.74 -0.83 3.98
C GLU A 259 -16.26 -1.95 3.05
N HIS A 260 -15.49 -1.62 2.02
CA HIS A 260 -15.03 -2.62 1.07
C HIS A 260 -14.17 -3.70 1.73
N ILE A 261 -13.20 -3.30 2.56
CA ILE A 261 -12.20 -4.22 3.10
C ILE A 261 -12.77 -5.03 4.27
N PHE A 262 -13.41 -4.36 5.23
CA PHE A 262 -13.88 -4.97 6.47
C PHE A 262 -15.32 -5.48 6.39
N ALA A 263 -16.26 -4.68 5.90
CA ALA A 263 -17.67 -5.08 5.84
C ALA A 263 -17.97 -6.04 4.67
N GLY A 264 -17.29 -5.82 3.53
CA GLY A 264 -17.55 -6.50 2.28
C GLY A 264 -18.75 -5.91 1.53
N GLU A 265 -18.73 -6.00 0.21
CA GLU A 265 -19.79 -5.47 -0.65
C GLU A 265 -20.15 -6.47 -1.76
N ILE A 266 -21.39 -6.41 -2.27
CA ILE A 266 -21.77 -7.16 -3.47
C ILE A 266 -21.72 -6.22 -4.67
N LYS A 267 -20.88 -6.54 -5.65
CA LYS A 267 -20.71 -5.79 -6.89
C LYS A 267 -20.87 -6.71 -8.10
N GLY A 268 -21.81 -6.41 -8.98
CA GLY A 268 -22.05 -7.18 -10.21
C GLY A 268 -22.38 -8.67 -9.95
N GLY A 269 -23.08 -8.95 -8.85
CA GLY A 269 -23.42 -10.33 -8.45
C GLY A 269 -22.25 -11.16 -7.94
N LYS A 270 -21.19 -10.50 -7.44
CA LYS A 270 -20.03 -11.14 -6.82
C LYS A 270 -19.67 -10.45 -5.52
N VAL A 271 -19.13 -11.21 -4.58
CA VAL A 271 -18.53 -10.65 -3.36
C VAL A 271 -17.24 -9.92 -3.74
N SER A 272 -17.18 -8.64 -3.39
CA SER A 272 -16.08 -7.71 -3.63
C SER A 272 -15.55 -7.26 -2.26
N GLY A 273 -14.22 -7.28 -2.07
CA GLY A 273 -13.64 -7.02 -0.75
C GLY A 273 -13.96 -8.14 0.24
N PHE A 274 -14.33 -7.84 1.49
CA PHE A 274 -14.60 -8.84 2.54
C PHE A 274 -13.35 -9.65 2.90
N HIS A 275 -12.50 -9.06 3.75
CA HIS A 275 -11.20 -9.61 4.16
C HIS A 275 -11.01 -9.65 5.68
N ASN A 276 -12.09 -9.52 6.45
CA ASN A 276 -12.03 -9.47 7.91
C ASN A 276 -12.72 -10.67 8.58
N TRP A 277 -12.01 -11.27 9.54
CA TRP A 277 -12.44 -12.48 10.22
C TRP A 277 -13.61 -12.24 11.19
N ILE A 278 -13.72 -11.06 11.79
CA ILE A 278 -14.83 -10.72 12.71
C ILE A 278 -16.14 -10.64 11.93
N GLN A 279 -16.14 -9.97 10.78
CA GLN A 279 -17.29 -9.93 9.89
C GLN A 279 -17.67 -11.33 9.37
N PHE A 280 -16.67 -12.16 9.03
CA PHE A 280 -16.89 -13.56 8.65
C PHE A 280 -17.63 -14.30 9.78
N TYR A 281 -17.09 -14.23 11.00
CA TYR A 281 -17.67 -14.86 12.18
C TYR A 281 -19.12 -14.44 12.42
N LEU A 282 -19.40 -13.14 12.40
CA LEU A 282 -20.74 -12.60 12.64
C LEU A 282 -21.74 -13.09 11.58
N LEU A 283 -21.32 -13.21 10.33
CA LEU A 283 -22.19 -13.66 9.24
C LEU A 283 -22.38 -15.17 9.23
N GLU A 284 -21.36 -15.95 9.56
CA GLU A 284 -21.48 -17.41 9.73
C GLU A 284 -22.43 -17.73 10.89
N LYS A 285 -22.24 -17.07 12.04
CA LYS A 285 -23.12 -17.20 13.22
C LYS A 285 -24.58 -16.86 12.92
N ARG A 286 -24.83 -15.93 11.99
CA ARG A 286 -26.19 -15.53 11.56
C ARG A 286 -26.73 -16.37 10.39
N GLU A 287 -26.04 -17.45 10.02
CA GLU A 287 -26.38 -18.34 8.89
C GLU A 287 -26.51 -17.58 7.56
N LYS A 288 -25.80 -16.46 7.43
CA LYS A 288 -25.72 -15.66 6.20
C LYS A 288 -24.51 -15.99 5.36
N LEU A 289 -23.52 -16.65 5.94
CA LEU A 289 -22.31 -17.10 5.28
C LEU A 289 -22.14 -18.59 5.53
N ASN A 290 -21.84 -19.34 4.47
CA ASN A 290 -21.44 -20.75 4.55
C ASN A 290 -19.97 -20.88 4.07
N TYR A 291 -19.10 -21.42 4.93
CA TYR A 291 -17.70 -21.71 4.61
C TYR A 291 -17.59 -22.99 3.79
N TYR A 292 -16.76 -23.00 2.74
CA TYR A 292 -16.68 -24.14 1.80
C TYR A 292 -15.34 -24.88 1.87
N SER A 293 -14.23 -24.16 2.02
CA SER A 293 -12.86 -24.70 2.03
C SER A 293 -11.83 -23.57 2.16
N HIS A 294 -10.56 -23.94 2.32
CA HIS A 294 -9.45 -23.02 2.15
C HIS A 294 -8.46 -23.52 1.10
N SER A 295 -7.78 -22.60 0.43
CA SER A 295 -6.71 -22.83 -0.57
C SER A 295 -5.34 -22.43 -0.03
N PHE A 296 -5.32 -21.71 1.09
CA PHE A 296 -4.09 -21.36 1.78
C PHE A 296 -4.29 -21.42 3.29
N ASN A 297 -3.29 -21.97 3.97
CA ASN A 297 -3.16 -22.00 5.42
C ASN A 297 -1.71 -21.62 5.75
N GLY A 298 -1.54 -20.53 6.48
CA GLY A 298 -0.25 -19.94 6.75
C GLY A 298 0.66 -20.82 7.62
N PRO A 299 1.95 -20.46 7.73
CA PRO A 299 2.90 -21.19 8.57
C PRO A 299 2.75 -20.91 10.08
N TRP A 300 1.74 -20.16 10.51
CA TRP A 300 1.53 -19.79 11.91
C TRP A 300 0.76 -20.87 12.65
N ILE A 301 1.22 -21.20 13.86
CA ILE A 301 0.62 -22.25 14.71
C ILE A 301 -0.36 -21.69 15.76
N THR A 302 -0.54 -20.37 15.76
CA THR A 302 -1.42 -19.63 16.66
C THR A 302 -1.81 -18.31 16.01
N TYR A 303 -2.67 -17.53 16.67
CA TYR A 303 -3.15 -16.27 16.14
C TYR A 303 -2.16 -15.11 16.33
N PRO A 304 -2.17 -14.14 15.41
CA PRO A 304 -2.83 -14.18 14.10
C PRO A 304 -2.27 -15.23 13.12
N ASP A 305 -3.16 -15.79 12.32
CA ASP A 305 -2.84 -16.70 11.20
C ASP A 305 -3.45 -16.14 9.89
N VAL A 306 -3.04 -16.62 8.72
CA VAL A 306 -3.58 -16.16 7.43
C VAL A 306 -4.15 -17.34 6.66
N LEU A 307 -5.41 -17.21 6.25
CA LEU A 307 -6.06 -18.20 5.39
C LEU A 307 -6.57 -17.57 4.09
N GLY A 308 -6.55 -18.36 3.02
CA GLY A 308 -7.24 -18.07 1.76
C GLY A 308 -8.51 -18.89 1.68
N LEU A 309 -9.68 -18.25 1.78
CA LEU A 309 -10.97 -18.88 2.05
C LEU A 309 -11.89 -18.88 0.84
N GLN A 310 -12.67 -19.95 0.70
CA GLN A 310 -13.81 -20.10 -0.20
C GLN A 310 -15.09 -20.07 0.63
N PHE A 311 -16.06 -19.22 0.26
CA PHE A 311 -17.32 -19.15 0.99
C PHE A 311 -18.46 -18.59 0.14
N MET A 312 -19.69 -18.90 0.56
CA MET A 312 -20.93 -18.35 0.03
C MET A 312 -21.50 -17.34 1.01
N TRP A 313 -21.72 -16.10 0.57
CA TRP A 313 -22.36 -15.06 1.37
C TRP A 313 -23.71 -14.68 0.75
N ASP A 314 -24.80 -15.10 1.40
CA ASP A 314 -26.19 -14.87 1.00
C ASP A 314 -26.46 -15.06 -0.51
N GLY A 315 -26.01 -16.20 -1.03
CA GLY A 315 -26.16 -16.59 -2.45
C GLY A 315 -25.05 -16.12 -3.39
N TYR A 316 -24.07 -15.35 -2.89
CA TYR A 316 -22.94 -14.88 -3.68
C TYR A 316 -21.64 -15.60 -3.29
N TYR A 317 -21.06 -16.30 -4.26
CA TYR A 317 -19.83 -17.06 -4.04
C TYR A 317 -18.60 -16.14 -4.12
N LYS A 318 -17.71 -16.25 -3.13
CA LYS A 318 -16.37 -15.68 -3.16
C LYS A 318 -15.37 -16.80 -3.44
N GLN A 319 -14.73 -16.72 -4.61
CA GLN A 319 -13.76 -17.72 -5.05
C GLN A 319 -12.52 -17.76 -4.16
N VAL A 320 -11.93 -16.61 -3.86
CA VAL A 320 -10.79 -16.49 -2.94
C VAL A 320 -10.95 -15.20 -2.14
N GLY A 321 -11.05 -15.33 -0.82
CA GLY A 321 -10.96 -14.23 0.15
C GLY A 321 -9.94 -14.55 1.21
N SER A 322 -8.87 -13.76 1.27
CA SER A 322 -7.87 -13.90 2.31
C SER A 322 -8.18 -13.01 3.50
N ALA A 323 -7.83 -13.47 4.70
CA ALA A 323 -8.01 -12.73 5.94
C ALA A 323 -6.91 -13.10 6.95
N VAL A 324 -6.57 -12.15 7.82
CA VAL A 324 -5.76 -12.42 9.02
C VAL A 324 -6.72 -12.87 10.12
N ILE A 325 -6.70 -14.14 10.49
CA ILE A 325 -7.60 -14.73 11.47
C ILE A 325 -7.06 -14.50 12.88
N GLY A 326 -7.92 -13.98 13.76
CA GLY A 326 -7.64 -13.83 15.19
C GLY A 326 -6.80 -12.61 15.57
N CYS A 327 -6.41 -11.75 14.62
CA CYS A 327 -5.84 -10.44 14.95
C CYS A 327 -6.89 -9.52 15.58
N SER A 328 -6.43 -8.46 16.25
CA SER A 328 -7.32 -7.37 16.68
C SER A 328 -7.73 -6.46 15.51
N PRO A 329 -8.81 -5.65 15.65
CA PRO A 329 -9.16 -4.64 14.67
C PRO A 329 -8.03 -3.64 14.39
N GLU A 330 -7.30 -3.22 15.42
CA GLU A 330 -6.18 -2.28 15.29
C GLU A 330 -4.99 -2.88 14.53
N PHE A 331 -4.72 -4.18 14.64
CA PHE A 331 -3.63 -4.81 13.90
C PHE A 331 -3.89 -4.82 12.40
N ASP A 332 -5.06 -5.31 11.97
CA ASP A 332 -5.48 -5.30 10.55
C ASP A 332 -5.43 -3.87 10.01
N PHE A 333 -6.05 -2.93 10.73
CA PHE A 333 -6.14 -1.53 10.32
C PHE A 333 -4.77 -0.86 10.21
N ALA A 334 -3.88 -1.10 11.19
CA ALA A 334 -2.51 -0.56 11.19
C ALA A 334 -1.65 -1.13 10.06
N VAL A 335 -1.65 -2.46 9.89
CA VAL A 335 -0.84 -3.13 8.87
C VAL A 335 -1.28 -2.76 7.45
N TYR A 336 -2.59 -2.68 7.20
CA TYR A 336 -3.10 -2.24 5.91
C TYR A 336 -2.79 -0.75 5.66
N SER A 337 -2.91 0.10 6.69
CA SER A 337 -2.55 1.52 6.59
C SER A 337 -1.07 1.71 6.30
N LEU A 338 -0.19 1.06 7.06
CA LEU A 338 1.26 1.07 6.84
C LEU A 338 1.61 0.71 5.40
N CYS A 339 1.03 -0.38 4.89
CA CYS A 339 1.31 -0.84 3.54
C CYS A 339 0.75 0.07 2.47
N TYR A 340 -0.43 0.67 2.67
CA TYR A 340 -0.97 1.62 1.72
C TYR A 340 -0.16 2.94 1.68
N ILE A 341 0.25 3.43 2.84
CA ILE A 341 1.07 4.65 2.99
C ILE A 341 2.45 4.46 2.34
N THR A 342 3.06 3.28 2.51
CA THR A 342 4.47 3.06 2.13
C THR A 342 4.65 2.35 0.78
N ARG A 343 3.65 1.58 0.34
CA ARG A 343 3.68 0.73 -0.87
C ARG A 343 2.31 0.72 -1.59
N PRO A 344 1.72 1.87 -1.92
CA PRO A 344 0.40 1.92 -2.55
C PRO A 344 0.40 1.15 -3.88
N GLY A 345 -0.55 0.24 -4.05
CA GLY A 345 -0.69 -0.54 -5.29
C GLY A 345 0.32 -1.68 -5.45
N ARG A 346 1.19 -1.94 -4.48
CA ARG A 346 2.26 -2.94 -4.56
C ARG A 346 2.18 -3.96 -3.43
N HIS A 347 2.88 -5.09 -3.64
CA HIS A 347 3.15 -6.03 -2.57
C HIS A 347 4.01 -5.36 -1.49
N CYS A 348 3.42 -5.20 -0.32
CA CYS A 348 4.07 -4.79 0.90
C CYS A 348 4.52 -6.04 1.65
N ARG A 349 5.84 -6.28 1.69
CA ARG A 349 6.43 -7.47 2.31
C ARG A 349 6.77 -7.18 3.77
N LEU A 350 6.04 -7.84 4.65
CA LEU A 350 6.14 -7.72 6.09
C LEU A 350 6.66 -9.03 6.71
N SER A 351 6.89 -8.98 8.01
CA SER A 351 7.18 -10.15 8.84
C SER A 351 6.20 -10.19 10.01
N MET A 352 5.63 -11.36 10.27
CA MET A 352 4.72 -11.61 11.37
C MET A 352 5.18 -12.89 12.07
N GLY A 353 5.60 -12.83 13.35
CA GLY A 353 6.06 -14.00 14.08
C GLY A 353 7.26 -14.71 13.41
N GLY A 354 8.14 -13.96 12.74
CA GLY A 354 9.30 -14.46 12.01
C GLY A 354 8.98 -15.15 10.68
N LYS A 355 7.76 -15.02 10.17
CA LYS A 355 7.31 -15.56 8.87
C LYS A 355 6.91 -14.43 7.94
N GLU A 356 7.08 -14.64 6.64
CA GLU A 356 6.72 -13.63 5.64
C GLU A 356 5.20 -13.46 5.57
N LEU A 357 4.76 -12.22 5.66
CA LEU A 357 3.40 -11.78 5.41
C LEU A 357 3.43 -10.80 4.24
N ILE A 358 2.63 -11.02 3.20
CA ILE A 358 2.53 -10.08 2.08
C ILE A 358 1.15 -9.45 2.11
N ILE A 359 1.09 -8.13 2.10
CA ILE A 359 -0.16 -7.37 1.97
C ILE A 359 -0.20 -6.74 0.58
N GLN A 360 -1.31 -6.92 -0.12
CA GLN A 360 -1.60 -6.17 -1.34
C GLN A 360 -2.59 -5.06 -0.99
N THR A 361 -2.29 -3.82 -1.41
CA THR A 361 -3.23 -2.70 -1.34
C THR A 361 -3.54 -2.17 -2.74
N TYR A 362 -4.71 -1.56 -2.92
CA TYR A 362 -5.09 -0.90 -4.16
C TYR A 362 -5.54 0.51 -3.87
N THR A 363 -5.17 1.43 -4.76
CA THR A 363 -5.58 2.83 -4.70
C THR A 363 -6.90 3.02 -5.42
N TRP A 364 -7.78 3.85 -4.85
CA TRP A 364 -8.93 4.36 -5.57
C TRP A 364 -8.57 5.67 -6.29
N ASP A 365 -8.34 5.59 -7.60
CA ASP A 365 -7.80 6.71 -8.38
C ASP A 365 -8.85 7.70 -8.91
N ASN A 366 -10.14 7.33 -8.91
CA ASN A 366 -11.20 8.10 -9.57
C ASN A 366 -11.61 9.37 -8.81
N SER A 367 -11.19 9.53 -7.56
CA SER A 367 -11.41 10.70 -6.73
C SER A 367 -10.22 10.96 -5.83
N SER A 368 -10.22 12.07 -5.10
CA SER A 368 -9.18 12.44 -4.13
C SER A 368 -9.76 13.24 -2.98
N TYR A 369 -9.00 13.37 -1.90
CA TYR A 369 -9.29 14.24 -0.76
C TYR A 369 -8.08 15.11 -0.43
N GLY A 370 -8.33 16.22 0.28
CA GLY A 370 -7.29 17.17 0.69
C GLY A 370 -6.43 17.61 -0.50
N ASP A 371 -5.11 17.55 -0.33
CA ASP A 371 -4.10 17.96 -1.31
C ASP A 371 -3.87 16.95 -2.44
N GLY A 372 -4.94 16.31 -2.92
CA GLY A 372 -4.89 15.32 -4.00
C GLY A 372 -4.55 13.90 -3.55
N LYS A 373 -4.57 13.63 -2.23
CA LYS A 373 -4.39 12.28 -1.68
C LYS A 373 -5.51 11.33 -2.13
N LYS A 374 -5.20 10.04 -2.18
CA LYS A 374 -6.09 9.00 -2.71
C LYS A 374 -6.60 8.06 -1.63
N PHE A 375 -7.83 7.59 -1.79
CA PHE A 375 -8.47 6.66 -0.86
C PHE A 375 -7.91 5.24 -1.03
N ILE A 376 -7.92 4.47 0.05
CA ILE A 376 -7.65 3.04 -0.05
C ILE A 376 -8.85 2.35 -0.71
N GLY A 377 -8.58 1.71 -1.84
CA GLY A 377 -9.57 0.97 -2.63
C GLY A 377 -9.69 -0.49 -2.20
N SER A 378 -8.61 -1.12 -1.74
CA SER A 378 -8.66 -2.48 -1.19
C SER A 378 -7.37 -2.78 -0.43
N ALA A 379 -7.44 -3.72 0.51
CA ALA A 379 -6.29 -4.24 1.22
C ALA A 379 -6.60 -5.67 1.67
N PHE A 380 -5.65 -6.59 1.49
CA PHE A 380 -5.79 -7.97 1.92
C PHE A 380 -4.43 -8.70 1.95
N PRO A 381 -4.31 -9.80 2.72
CA PRO A 381 -3.13 -10.66 2.65
C PRO A 381 -3.03 -11.35 1.28
N ALA A 382 -1.90 -11.20 0.60
CA ALA A 382 -1.65 -11.93 -0.64
C ALA A 382 -1.25 -13.37 -0.30
N THR A 383 -2.12 -14.32 -0.61
CA THR A 383 -1.88 -15.75 -0.37
C THR A 383 -1.21 -16.40 -1.58
N PRO A 384 -0.15 -17.20 -1.39
CA PRO A 384 0.44 -18.02 -2.44
C PRO A 384 -0.59 -18.92 -3.11
N ARG A 385 -0.35 -19.17 -4.40
CA ARG A 385 -1.08 -20.17 -5.16
C ARG A 385 -0.50 -21.56 -4.89
N ASN A 386 -1.36 -22.55 -4.63
CA ASN A 386 -0.96 -23.90 -4.22
C ASN A 386 -1.16 -24.97 -5.32
#